data_AF-A0A962I4F4-F1
#
_entry.id   AF-A0A962I4F4-F1
#
_cell.length_a   1.000
_cell.length_b   1.000
_cell.length_c   1.000
_cell.angle_alpha   90.00
_cell.angle_beta   90.00
_cell.angle_gamma   90.00
#
_symmetry.space_group_name_H-M   'P 1'
#
loop_
_entity.id
_entity.type
_entity.pdbx_description
1 polymer ?
#
loop_
_entity_poly.entity_id
_entity_poly.type
_entity_poly.pdbx_seq_one_letter_code
_entity_poly.pdbx_strand_id
1 'polypeptide(L)'
;TELLGQNAAGVQAMVEEAATGELLVYLPQGVTTVLNAGDFGEPLPRWSAEIDRGDKVGPKLYSAKYTRGPPGTPDGGPEFSYATQSTARSHVAGADNAGYDMIKIYNYTPANALPLIFEEAGSRQMAVIGHFPQTEDGVTTLDRGLAAVAHGQAYFWRWGYSSFGATQALNASLRNDTSIIATLAHMEIIADIWGFNLPAIQEYRARPELRYLHPTSR
;
A
#
# COMPACT_ATOMS: atom_id res chain seq x y z
N THR A 1 -11.86 -1.75 -42.71
CA THR A 1 -11.16 -0.54 -42.23
C THR A 1 -11.82 -0.13 -40.94
N GLU A 2 -11.33 -0.62 -39.80
CA GLU A 2 -11.42 0.10 -38.54
C GLU A 2 -10.42 -0.52 -37.56
N LEU A 3 -9.50 0.32 -37.14
CA LEU A 3 -8.38 0.03 -36.27
C LEU A 3 -8.89 -0.18 -34.84
N LEU A 4 -9.11 -1.44 -34.46
CA LEU A 4 -9.02 -1.82 -33.04
C LEU A 4 -7.56 -2.10 -32.70
N GLY A 5 -6.75 -1.03 -32.75
CA GLY A 5 -5.51 -0.97 -32.00
C GLY A 5 -5.87 -0.82 -30.53
N GLN A 6 -6.33 -1.90 -29.89
CA GLN A 6 -6.37 -1.96 -28.44
C GLN A 6 -4.94 -1.94 -27.95
N ASN A 7 -4.50 -0.77 -27.48
CA ASN A 7 -3.45 -0.72 -26.47
C ASN A 7 -3.94 -1.58 -25.30
N ALA A 8 -3.56 -2.86 -25.29
CA ALA A 8 -3.76 -3.74 -24.16
C ALA A 8 -2.79 -3.28 -23.05
N ALA A 9 -3.11 -2.14 -22.43
CA ALA A 9 -2.53 -1.78 -21.14
C ALA A 9 -2.96 -2.88 -20.18
N GLY A 10 -2.02 -3.73 -19.76
CA GLY A 10 -2.33 -4.85 -18.87
C GLY A 10 -2.94 -4.38 -17.55
N VAL A 11 -3.61 -5.29 -16.86
CA VAL A 11 -4.33 -4.95 -15.63
C VAL A 11 -3.32 -4.59 -14.53
N GLN A 12 -3.63 -3.54 -13.78
CA GLN A 12 -2.83 -3.08 -12.65
C GLN A 12 -3.51 -3.50 -11.34
N ALA A 13 -2.74 -4.00 -10.38
CA ALA A 13 -3.23 -4.29 -9.04
C ALA A 13 -2.38 -3.59 -7.99
N MET A 14 -3.00 -3.15 -6.90
CA MET A 14 -2.29 -2.83 -5.67
C MET A 14 -2.56 -3.94 -4.67
N VAL A 15 -1.51 -4.39 -4.00
CA VAL A 15 -1.54 -5.45 -2.99
C VAL A 15 -0.94 -4.90 -1.71
N GLU A 16 -1.54 -5.23 -0.57
CA GLU A 16 -1.02 -4.81 0.73
C GLU A 16 0.34 -5.46 0.98
N GLU A 17 0.44 -6.75 0.65
CA GLU A 17 1.66 -7.56 0.78
C GLU A 17 1.66 -8.59 -0.37
N ALA A 18 2.84 -8.97 -0.84
CA ALA A 18 3.00 -10.09 -1.75
C ALA A 18 4.24 -10.88 -1.36
N ALA A 19 4.05 -12.17 -1.08
CA ALA A 19 5.14 -13.13 -0.96
C ALA A 19 5.60 -13.59 -2.36
N THR A 20 6.82 -14.14 -2.45
CA THR A 20 7.50 -14.48 -3.72
C THR A 20 6.69 -15.41 -4.64
N GLY A 21 5.89 -16.30 -4.04
CA GLY A 21 5.03 -17.25 -4.76
C GLY A 21 3.72 -16.66 -5.26
N GLU A 22 3.29 -15.52 -4.70
CA GLU A 22 2.00 -14.89 -4.99
C GLU A 22 2.09 -13.98 -6.22
N LEU A 23 3.26 -13.43 -6.53
CA LEU A 23 3.43 -12.58 -7.71
C LEU A 23 3.08 -13.32 -9.02
N LEU A 24 3.33 -14.63 -9.08
CA LEU A 24 3.00 -15.46 -10.24
C LEU A 24 1.50 -15.67 -10.43
N VAL A 25 0.69 -15.62 -9.37
CA VAL A 25 -0.76 -15.86 -9.49
C VAL A 25 -1.48 -14.71 -10.21
N TYR A 26 -0.85 -13.53 -10.30
CA TYR A 26 -1.38 -12.35 -10.97
C TYR A 26 -1.34 -12.46 -12.50
N LEU A 27 -0.29 -13.07 -13.07
CA LEU A 27 -0.11 -13.13 -14.52
C LEU A 27 -1.25 -13.88 -15.25
N PRO A 28 -1.72 -15.07 -14.78
CA PRO A 28 -2.88 -15.74 -15.38
C PRO A 28 -4.18 -14.92 -15.32
N GLN A 29 -4.28 -13.95 -14.41
CA GLN A 29 -5.43 -13.05 -14.27
C GLN A 29 -5.30 -11.81 -15.16
N GLY A 30 -4.28 -11.74 -16.03
CA GLY A 30 -4.01 -10.58 -16.89
C GLY A 30 -3.39 -9.38 -16.17
N VAL A 31 -3.02 -9.54 -14.89
CA VAL A 31 -2.34 -8.51 -14.11
C VAL A 31 -0.86 -8.51 -14.46
N THR A 32 -0.40 -7.46 -15.13
CA THR A 32 0.99 -7.34 -15.61
C THR A 32 1.79 -6.31 -14.83
N THR A 33 1.16 -5.53 -13.97
CA THR A 33 1.81 -4.55 -13.10
C THR A 33 1.19 -4.61 -11.71
N VAL A 34 2.05 -4.66 -10.69
CA VAL A 34 1.64 -4.70 -9.28
C VAL A 34 2.35 -3.58 -8.53
N LEU A 35 1.58 -2.79 -7.78
CA LEU A 35 2.08 -1.96 -6.69
C LEU A 35 1.98 -2.77 -5.41
N ASN A 36 3.11 -3.20 -4.87
CA ASN A 36 3.18 -3.80 -3.55
C ASN A 36 3.40 -2.70 -2.51
N ALA A 37 2.38 -2.49 -1.68
CA ALA A 37 2.33 -1.39 -0.75
C ALA A 37 2.99 -1.71 0.61
N GLY A 38 3.50 -2.92 0.82
CA GLY A 38 4.04 -3.33 2.11
C GLY A 38 5.22 -4.29 1.99
N ASP A 39 6.19 -4.11 2.88
CA ASP A 39 7.38 -4.96 2.97
C ASP A 39 7.61 -5.45 4.40
N PHE A 40 7.18 -6.67 4.70
CA PHE A 40 7.45 -7.37 5.96
C PHE A 40 8.73 -8.21 5.88
N GLY A 41 9.84 -7.62 5.42
CA GLY A 41 11.14 -8.28 5.32
C GLY A 41 11.36 -9.03 4.01
N GLU A 42 10.54 -8.74 3.00
CA GLU A 42 10.66 -9.25 1.65
C GLU A 42 11.63 -8.39 0.83
N PRO A 43 12.53 -8.99 0.03
CA PRO A 43 13.48 -8.24 -0.78
C PRO A 43 12.83 -7.70 -2.06
N LEU A 44 11.76 -6.90 -1.94
CA LEU A 44 10.96 -6.40 -3.07
C LEU A 44 11.79 -5.67 -4.13
N PRO A 45 12.74 -4.78 -3.78
CA PRO A 45 13.58 -4.14 -4.80
C PRO A 45 14.43 -5.14 -5.59
N ARG A 46 14.95 -6.18 -4.92
CA ARG A 46 15.69 -7.26 -5.59
C ARG A 46 14.77 -8.00 -6.56
N TRP A 47 13.55 -8.35 -6.15
CA TRP A 47 12.60 -9.02 -7.05
C TRP A 47 12.21 -8.14 -8.23
N SER A 48 11.98 -6.85 -8.01
CA SER A 48 11.72 -5.90 -9.10
C SER A 48 12.88 -5.91 -10.11
N ALA A 49 14.12 -5.83 -9.63
CA ALA A 49 15.31 -5.90 -10.48
C ALA A 49 15.51 -7.26 -11.17
N GLU A 50 15.13 -8.38 -10.55
CA GLU A 50 15.15 -9.71 -11.19
C GLU A 50 14.06 -9.84 -12.26
N ILE A 51 12.87 -9.28 -12.03
CA ILE A 51 11.77 -9.26 -13.00
C ILE A 51 12.13 -8.40 -14.21
N ASP A 52 12.65 -7.20 -13.99
CA ASP A 52 13.06 -6.27 -15.05
C ASP A 52 14.16 -6.84 -15.95
N ARG A 53 15.06 -7.67 -15.38
CA ARG A 53 16.13 -8.36 -16.13
C ARG A 53 15.67 -9.65 -16.81
N GLY A 54 14.45 -10.13 -16.50
CA GLY A 54 13.93 -11.41 -16.99
C GLY A 54 14.46 -12.64 -16.26
N ASP A 55 15.20 -12.46 -15.15
CA ASP A 55 15.71 -13.55 -14.31
C ASP A 55 14.58 -14.20 -13.48
N LYS A 56 13.50 -13.45 -13.24
CA LYS A 56 12.31 -13.90 -12.51
C LYS A 56 11.05 -13.58 -13.30
N VAL A 57 10.15 -14.56 -13.45
CA VAL A 57 8.83 -14.33 -14.04
C VAL A 57 7.92 -13.67 -13.00
N GLY A 58 7.27 -12.58 -13.40
CA GLY A 58 6.33 -11.84 -12.56
C GLY A 58 5.77 -10.60 -13.28
N PRO A 59 4.73 -9.97 -12.73
CA PRO A 59 4.30 -8.65 -13.18
C PRO A 59 5.38 -7.61 -12.88
N LYS A 60 5.40 -6.50 -13.64
CA LYS A 60 6.20 -5.32 -13.30
C LYS A 60 5.86 -4.91 -11.87
N LEU A 61 6.88 -4.84 -11.01
CA LEU A 61 6.71 -4.62 -9.59
C LEU A 61 7.16 -3.20 -9.22
N TYR A 62 6.22 -2.42 -8.69
CA TYR A 62 6.51 -1.21 -7.92
C TYR A 62 6.35 -1.54 -6.44
N SER A 63 7.20 -0.97 -5.59
CA SER A 63 7.28 -1.33 -4.18
C SER A 63 7.33 -0.12 -3.26
N ALA A 64 6.56 -0.17 -2.17
CA ALA A 64 6.57 0.82 -1.12
C ALA A 64 7.35 0.32 0.09
N LYS A 65 8.17 1.19 0.70
CA LYS A 65 8.65 0.97 2.06
C LYS A 65 7.67 1.58 3.05
N TYR A 66 7.11 0.79 3.96
CA TYR A 66 6.19 1.35 4.95
C TYR A 66 6.92 2.08 6.08
N THR A 67 6.23 3.05 6.68
CA THR A 67 6.52 3.55 8.02
C THR A 67 5.64 2.84 9.05
N ARG A 68 6.00 2.92 10.33
CA ARG A 68 5.23 2.35 11.45
C ARG A 68 5.20 3.32 12.62
N GLY A 69 4.28 3.09 13.56
CA GLY A 69 4.31 3.79 14.83
C GLY A 69 5.47 3.35 15.74
N PRO A 70 5.70 4.11 16.82
CA PRO A 70 6.69 3.76 17.85
C PRO A 70 6.30 2.46 18.59
N PRO A 71 7.25 1.82 19.30
CA PRO A 71 6.95 0.62 20.08
C PRO A 71 5.78 0.86 21.05
N GLY A 72 4.86 -0.10 21.12
CA GLY A 72 3.64 0.01 21.93
C GLY A 72 2.40 0.53 21.18
N THR A 73 2.54 0.95 19.92
CA THR A 73 1.40 1.17 19.02
C THR A 73 0.99 -0.13 18.31
N PRO A 74 -0.26 -0.26 17.84
CA PRO A 74 -0.75 -1.48 17.15
C PRO A 74 0.06 -1.90 15.92
N ASP A 75 0.67 -0.96 15.19
CA ASP A 75 1.55 -1.24 14.05
C ASP A 75 3.05 -1.13 14.40
N GLY A 76 3.40 -0.87 15.66
CA GLY A 76 4.76 -0.60 16.10
C GLY A 76 5.65 -1.85 16.15
N GLY A 77 6.95 -1.66 15.86
CA GLY A 77 7.96 -2.71 15.91
C GLY A 77 9.23 -2.25 16.64
N PRO A 78 10.08 -3.17 17.14
CA PRO A 78 11.28 -2.83 17.90
C PRO A 78 12.29 -2.02 17.09
N GLU A 79 12.28 -2.14 15.76
CA GLU A 79 13.15 -1.37 14.86
C GLU A 79 12.64 0.05 14.53
N PHE A 80 11.46 0.47 15.01
CA PHE A 80 10.80 1.69 14.53
C PHE A 80 10.53 2.71 15.63
N SER A 81 11.44 3.67 15.78
CA SER A 81 11.20 4.91 16.54
C SER A 81 11.55 6.11 15.67
N TYR A 82 10.58 6.63 14.93
CA TYR A 82 10.70 7.90 14.19
C TYR A 82 10.66 9.13 15.11
N ALA A 83 10.97 8.97 16.40
CA ALA A 83 10.91 10.04 17.39
C ALA A 83 11.89 11.20 17.10
N THR A 84 12.83 11.02 16.16
CA THR A 84 13.79 12.07 15.78
C THR A 84 13.72 12.41 14.29
N GLN A 85 14.08 13.65 13.97
CA GLN A 85 14.10 14.14 12.59
C GLN A 85 15.06 13.34 11.70
N SER A 86 16.23 12.99 12.25
CA SER A 86 17.25 12.20 11.55
C SER A 86 16.72 10.83 11.15
N THR A 87 15.95 10.17 12.03
CA THR A 87 15.39 8.85 11.74
C THR A 87 14.38 8.87 10.60
N ALA A 88 13.50 9.89 10.55
CA ALA A 88 12.49 10.02 9.49
C ALA A 88 13.13 10.17 8.11
N ARG A 89 14.08 11.09 7.96
CA ARG A 89 14.79 11.30 6.68
C ARG A 89 15.66 10.11 6.30
N SER A 90 16.39 9.54 7.26
CA SER A 90 17.25 8.38 7.01
C SER A 90 16.47 7.16 6.56
N HIS A 91 15.22 7.00 7.02
CA HIS A 91 14.35 5.93 6.55
C HIS A 91 13.97 6.09 5.07
N VAL A 92 13.55 7.29 4.66
CA VAL A 92 13.23 7.58 3.26
C VAL A 92 14.47 7.42 2.39
N ALA A 93 15.61 7.99 2.82
CA ALA A 93 16.89 7.83 2.13
C ALA A 93 17.32 6.36 2.02
N GLY A 94 17.10 5.57 3.07
CA GLY A 94 17.38 4.13 3.07
C GLY A 94 16.49 3.37 2.10
N ALA A 95 15.21 3.74 1.98
CA ALA A 95 14.28 3.15 1.03
C ALA A 95 14.68 3.46 -0.42
N ASP A 96 14.97 4.72 -0.73
CA ASP A 96 15.48 5.15 -2.04
C ASP A 96 16.76 4.40 -2.43
N ASN A 97 17.75 4.37 -1.52
CA ASN A 97 19.02 3.67 -1.74
C ASN A 97 18.85 2.15 -1.90
N ALA A 98 17.82 1.57 -1.28
CA ALA A 98 17.50 0.16 -1.42
C ALA A 98 16.70 -0.16 -2.70
N GLY A 99 16.22 0.85 -3.42
CA GLY A 99 15.49 0.71 -4.68
C GLY A 99 13.97 0.56 -4.54
N TYR A 100 13.38 1.07 -3.45
CA TYR A 100 11.91 1.20 -3.38
C TYR A 100 11.45 2.40 -4.20
N ASP A 101 10.23 2.33 -4.75
CA ASP A 101 9.66 3.37 -5.60
C ASP A 101 8.92 4.46 -4.81
N MET A 102 8.49 4.13 -3.60
CA MET A 102 7.62 4.99 -2.80
C MET A 102 7.71 4.69 -1.30
N ILE A 103 7.16 5.60 -0.49
CA ILE A 103 6.98 5.43 0.94
C ILE A 103 5.49 5.21 1.24
N LYS A 104 5.16 4.19 2.03
CA LYS A 104 3.81 4.01 2.57
C LYS A 104 3.71 4.49 4.00
N ILE A 105 2.95 5.55 4.26
CA ILE A 105 2.63 5.96 5.64
C ILE A 105 1.52 5.08 6.23
N TYR A 106 1.69 4.71 7.50
CA TYR A 106 0.74 3.85 8.23
C TYR A 106 0.08 4.58 9.41
N ASN A 107 -0.92 3.95 10.00
CA ASN A 107 -1.86 4.54 10.96
C ASN A 107 -1.21 5.29 12.13
N TYR A 108 -0.07 4.84 12.67
CA TYR A 108 0.57 5.47 13.82
C TYR A 108 1.91 6.15 13.51
N THR A 109 2.18 6.44 12.23
CA THR A 109 3.34 7.25 11.83
C THR A 109 3.33 8.56 12.62
N PRO A 110 4.40 8.91 13.37
CA PRO A 110 4.37 10.10 14.23
C PRO A 110 4.12 11.40 13.47
N ALA A 111 3.27 12.28 14.02
CA ALA A 111 2.94 13.56 13.39
C ALA A 111 4.14 14.46 13.10
N ASN A 112 5.16 14.43 13.97
CA ASN A 112 6.39 15.19 13.78
C ASN A 112 7.31 14.59 12.69
N ALA A 113 7.13 13.32 12.33
CA ALA A 113 7.87 12.65 11.28
C ALA A 113 7.26 12.91 9.88
N LEU A 114 5.93 13.05 9.79
CA LEU A 114 5.22 13.29 8.53
C LEU A 114 5.82 14.41 7.66
N PRO A 115 5.99 15.67 8.14
CA PRO A 115 6.56 16.72 7.31
C PRO A 115 7.94 16.36 6.73
N LEU A 116 8.76 15.66 7.52
CA LEU A 116 10.11 15.28 7.13
C LEU A 116 10.11 14.13 6.12
N ILE A 117 9.17 13.20 6.25
CA ILE A 117 8.96 12.12 5.29
C ILE A 117 8.56 12.71 3.94
N PHE A 118 7.55 13.60 3.91
CA PHE A 118 7.09 14.23 2.67
C PHE A 118 8.18 15.09 2.01
N GLU A 119 8.93 15.87 2.80
CA GLU A 119 10.02 16.70 2.28
C GLU A 119 11.16 15.86 1.70
N GLU A 120 11.60 14.82 2.40
CA GLU A 120 12.67 13.92 1.95
C GLU A 120 12.23 13.07 0.75
N ALA A 121 10.98 12.60 0.74
CA ALA A 121 10.45 11.85 -0.39
C ALA A 121 10.37 12.74 -1.64
N GLY A 122 9.91 13.98 -1.49
CA GLY A 122 9.87 14.96 -2.56
C GLY A 122 11.25 15.29 -3.14
N SER A 123 12.28 15.45 -2.30
CA SER A 123 13.65 15.71 -2.76
C SER A 123 14.27 14.54 -3.53
N ARG A 124 13.76 13.32 -3.30
CA ARG A 124 14.15 12.07 -3.96
C ARG A 124 13.21 11.63 -5.08
N GLN A 125 12.19 12.44 -5.37
CA GLN A 125 11.16 12.12 -6.37
C GLN A 125 10.40 10.81 -6.05
N MET A 126 10.29 10.45 -4.77
CA MET A 126 9.49 9.32 -4.30
C MET A 126 8.07 9.78 -3.99
N ALA A 127 7.07 9.00 -4.42
CA ALA A 127 5.70 9.22 -3.99
C ALA A 127 5.52 8.80 -2.53
N VAL A 128 4.60 9.48 -1.83
CA VAL A 128 4.10 9.03 -0.53
C VAL A 128 2.66 8.56 -0.72
N ILE A 129 2.37 7.33 -0.30
CA ILE A 129 1.03 6.71 -0.34
C ILE A 129 0.67 6.21 1.06
N GLY A 130 -0.57 5.73 1.27
CA GLY A 130 -0.90 4.94 2.46
C GLY A 130 -2.16 5.38 3.19
N HIS A 131 -2.17 5.21 4.50
CA HIS A 131 -3.34 5.52 5.34
C HIS A 131 -3.41 7.01 5.66
N PHE A 132 -4.54 7.45 6.23
CA PHE A 132 -4.58 8.67 7.03
C PHE A 132 -4.02 8.38 8.42
N PRO A 133 -2.86 8.92 8.81
CA PRO A 133 -2.32 8.71 10.15
C PRO A 133 -3.30 9.24 11.21
N GLN A 134 -3.51 8.49 12.28
CA GLN A 134 -4.35 8.93 13.40
C GLN A 134 -3.76 10.14 14.14
N THR A 135 -2.47 10.39 13.93
CA THR A 135 -1.73 11.47 14.58
C THR A 135 -1.89 12.82 13.89
N GLU A 136 -2.50 12.89 12.70
CA GLU A 136 -2.67 14.12 11.93
C GLU A 136 -4.10 14.24 11.36
N ASP A 137 -4.49 15.47 11.02
CA ASP A 137 -5.71 15.69 10.27
C ASP A 137 -5.61 15.26 8.80
N GLY A 138 -6.64 14.59 8.28
CA GLY A 138 -6.66 14.06 6.93
C GLY A 138 -6.54 15.13 5.84
N VAL A 139 -7.10 16.33 6.02
CA VAL A 139 -6.89 17.44 5.06
C VAL A 139 -5.43 17.86 5.08
N THR A 140 -4.85 18.00 6.27
CA THR A 140 -3.42 18.33 6.42
C THR A 140 -2.53 17.29 5.75
N THR A 141 -2.82 15.99 5.92
CA THR A 141 -2.05 14.93 5.26
C THR A 141 -2.20 14.98 3.73
N LEU A 142 -3.38 15.30 3.21
CA LEU A 142 -3.57 15.49 1.76
C LEU A 142 -2.79 16.70 1.24
N ASP A 143 -2.84 17.82 1.95
CA ASP A 143 -2.14 19.07 1.60
C ASP A 143 -0.61 18.93 1.60
N ARG A 144 -0.06 17.87 2.21
CA ARG A 144 1.36 17.51 2.12
C ARG A 144 1.75 16.84 0.80
N GLY A 145 0.78 16.49 -0.04
CA GLY A 145 1.01 15.81 -1.31
C GLY A 145 0.93 14.28 -1.22
N LEU A 146 0.00 13.75 -0.43
CA LEU A 146 -0.27 12.30 -0.41
C LEU A 146 -0.77 11.87 -1.79
N ALA A 147 0.01 11.05 -2.49
CA ALA A 147 -0.26 10.68 -3.89
C ALA A 147 -1.42 9.68 -4.02
N ALA A 148 -1.54 8.76 -3.06
CA ALA A 148 -2.64 7.82 -3.02
C ALA A 148 -3.01 7.39 -1.61
N VAL A 149 -4.32 7.33 -1.33
CA VAL A 149 -4.86 6.79 -0.09
C VAL A 149 -5.18 5.31 -0.25
N ALA A 150 -4.61 4.49 0.64
CA ALA A 150 -4.92 3.08 0.77
C ALA A 150 -6.23 2.89 1.56
N HIS A 151 -7.07 2.05 0.99
CA HIS A 151 -8.38 1.65 1.47
C HIS A 151 -9.46 2.74 1.41
N GLY A 152 -10.57 2.42 0.74
CA GLY A 152 -11.70 3.34 0.63
C GLY A 152 -12.31 3.69 1.98
N GLN A 153 -12.29 2.75 2.94
CA GLN A 153 -12.86 2.99 4.27
C GLN A 153 -12.06 3.97 5.14
N ALA A 154 -10.79 4.23 4.81
CA ALA A 154 -10.00 5.22 5.53
C ALA A 154 -10.67 6.61 5.51
N TYR A 155 -11.37 6.94 4.41
CA TYR A 155 -12.15 8.17 4.30
C TYR A 155 -13.35 8.20 5.24
N PHE A 156 -14.04 7.07 5.46
CA PHE A 156 -15.17 7.02 6.39
C PHE A 156 -14.73 7.16 7.84
N TRP A 157 -13.56 6.60 8.20
CA TRP A 157 -13.01 6.79 9.54
C TRP A 157 -12.63 8.24 9.80
N ARG A 158 -12.13 8.95 8.77
CA ARG A 158 -11.65 10.33 8.93
C ARG A 158 -12.75 11.39 8.80
N TRP A 159 -13.70 11.22 7.86
CA TRP A 159 -14.77 12.20 7.60
C TRP A 159 -16.18 11.71 7.99
N GLY A 160 -16.31 10.50 8.52
CA GLY A 160 -17.56 9.93 8.98
C GLY A 160 -18.40 9.28 7.87
N TYR A 161 -19.41 8.51 8.29
CA TYR A 161 -20.33 7.76 7.41
C TYR A 161 -21.51 8.62 6.97
N SER A 162 -21.25 9.73 6.25
CA SER A 162 -22.29 10.60 5.73
C SER A 162 -21.97 11.08 4.31
N SER A 163 -23.00 11.43 3.54
CA SER A 163 -22.83 12.05 2.22
C SER A 163 -22.08 13.38 2.29
N PHE A 164 -22.28 14.14 3.36
CA PHE A 164 -21.54 15.36 3.64
C PHE A 164 -20.05 15.10 3.85
N GLY A 165 -19.71 14.11 4.69
CA GLY A 165 -18.33 13.67 4.91
C GLY A 165 -17.66 13.17 3.64
N ALA A 166 -18.35 12.32 2.87
CA ALA A 166 -17.87 11.81 1.58
C ALA A 166 -17.62 12.94 0.57
N THR A 167 -18.47 13.95 0.52
CA THR A 167 -18.30 15.12 -0.36
C THR A 167 -17.06 15.94 0.04
N GLN A 168 -16.84 16.14 1.34
CA GLN A 168 -15.64 16.84 1.83
C GLN A 168 -14.36 16.07 1.50
N ALA A 169 -14.35 14.76 1.75
CA ALA A 169 -13.26 13.85 1.40
C ALA A 169 -12.91 13.89 -0.09
N LEU A 170 -13.92 13.81 -0.96
CA LEU A 170 -13.75 13.88 -2.42
C LEU A 170 -13.16 15.23 -2.83
N ASN A 171 -13.72 16.34 -2.35
CA ASN A 171 -13.23 17.68 -2.68
C ASN A 171 -11.79 17.93 -2.21
N ALA A 172 -11.42 17.42 -1.04
CA ALA A 172 -10.05 17.51 -0.53
C ALA A 172 -9.07 16.68 -1.37
N SER A 173 -9.48 15.49 -1.81
CA SER A 173 -8.64 14.61 -2.63
C SER A 173 -8.45 15.17 -4.05
N LEU A 174 -9.52 15.66 -4.69
CA LEU A 174 -9.46 16.28 -6.01
C LEU A 174 -8.58 17.53 -6.03
N ARG A 175 -8.62 18.34 -4.96
CA ARG A 175 -7.77 19.53 -4.81
C ARG A 175 -6.28 19.19 -4.80
N ASN A 176 -5.93 18.06 -4.22
CA ASN A 176 -4.55 17.62 -4.01
C ASN A 176 -4.08 16.59 -5.05
N ASP A 177 -4.90 16.31 -6.07
CA ASP A 177 -4.65 15.27 -7.09
C ASP A 177 -4.35 13.89 -6.47
N THR A 178 -5.00 13.59 -5.35
CA THR A 178 -4.80 12.34 -4.61
C THR A 178 -5.66 11.22 -5.17
N SER A 179 -5.02 10.10 -5.53
CA SER A 179 -5.70 8.88 -5.95
C SER A 179 -6.28 8.10 -4.77
N ILE A 180 -7.30 7.27 -5.02
CA ILE A 180 -7.92 6.40 -4.02
C ILE A 180 -7.75 4.94 -4.44
N ILE A 181 -7.09 4.14 -3.61
CA ILE A 181 -6.96 2.71 -3.79
C ILE A 181 -7.99 2.04 -2.89
N ALA A 182 -9.19 1.81 -3.41
CA ALA A 182 -10.34 1.47 -2.58
C ALA A 182 -10.25 0.09 -1.88
N THR A 183 -9.50 -0.86 -2.46
CA THR A 183 -9.32 -2.23 -1.96
C THR A 183 -10.63 -2.95 -1.58
N LEU A 184 -11.72 -2.77 -2.35
CA LEU A 184 -13.05 -3.28 -1.97
C LEU A 184 -13.11 -4.80 -1.83
N ALA A 185 -12.45 -5.54 -2.72
CA ALA A 185 -12.37 -7.00 -2.62
C ALA A 185 -11.66 -7.47 -1.32
N HIS A 186 -10.62 -6.72 -0.90
CA HIS A 186 -9.97 -6.97 0.39
C HIS A 186 -10.92 -6.68 1.56
N MET A 187 -11.75 -5.64 1.47
CA MET A 187 -12.75 -5.33 2.48
C MET A 187 -13.86 -6.37 2.60
N GLU A 188 -14.31 -6.94 1.48
CA GLU A 188 -15.28 -8.05 1.50
C GLU A 188 -14.71 -9.26 2.25
N ILE A 189 -13.47 -9.67 1.91
CA ILE A 189 -12.78 -10.77 2.59
C ILE A 189 -12.58 -10.47 4.08
N ILE A 190 -12.13 -9.26 4.41
CA ILE A 190 -12.00 -8.83 5.80
C ILE A 190 -13.34 -8.91 6.51
N ALA A 191 -14.43 -8.40 5.92
CA ALA A 191 -15.76 -8.42 6.54
C ALA A 191 -16.27 -9.84 6.80
N ASP A 192 -16.01 -10.77 5.88
CA ASP A 192 -16.37 -12.18 6.03
C ASP A 192 -15.58 -12.87 7.15
N ILE A 193 -14.31 -12.49 7.33
CA ILE A 193 -13.37 -13.13 8.27
C ILE A 193 -13.27 -12.37 9.61
N TRP A 194 -13.72 -11.11 9.66
CA TRP A 194 -13.56 -10.22 10.81
C TRP A 194 -14.19 -10.80 12.07
N GLY A 195 -13.55 -10.55 13.22
CA GLY A 195 -14.00 -11.08 14.51
C GLY A 195 -13.72 -12.57 14.73
N PHE A 196 -12.84 -13.18 13.93
CA PHE A 196 -12.51 -14.61 14.00
C PHE A 196 -13.74 -15.50 13.80
N ASN A 197 -14.54 -15.22 12.77
CA ASN A 197 -15.63 -16.08 12.35
C ASN A 197 -15.07 -17.45 11.89
N LEU A 198 -14.89 -18.37 12.84
CA LEU A 198 -14.22 -19.66 12.63
C LEU A 198 -14.82 -20.46 11.46
N PRO A 199 -16.16 -20.51 11.29
CA PRO A 199 -16.77 -21.07 10.08
C PRO A 199 -16.29 -20.41 8.78
N ALA A 200 -16.31 -19.08 8.68
CA ALA A 200 -15.86 -18.38 7.47
C ALA A 200 -14.36 -18.58 7.21
N ILE A 201 -13.54 -18.65 8.25
CA ILE A 201 -12.11 -18.98 8.14
C ILE A 201 -11.92 -20.40 7.62
N GLN A 202 -12.68 -21.37 8.14
CA GLN A 202 -12.62 -22.76 7.69
C GLN A 202 -13.09 -22.91 6.25
N GLU A 203 -14.17 -22.23 5.87
CA GLU A 203 -14.68 -22.21 4.50
C GLU A 203 -13.68 -21.57 3.54
N TYR A 204 -13.08 -20.43 3.92
CA TYR A 204 -11.99 -19.82 3.17
C TYR A 204 -10.83 -20.80 2.99
N ARG A 205 -10.35 -21.43 4.07
CA ARG A 205 -9.26 -22.43 4.04
C ARG A 205 -9.57 -23.68 3.23
N ALA A 206 -10.84 -24.01 3.04
CA ALA A 206 -11.28 -25.15 2.24
C ALA A 206 -11.35 -24.83 0.74
N ARG A 207 -11.19 -23.55 0.32
CA ARG A 207 -11.24 -23.16 -1.09
C ARG A 207 -10.13 -23.87 -1.88
N PRO A 208 -10.46 -24.62 -2.95
CA PRO A 208 -9.49 -25.39 -3.71
C PRO A 208 -8.41 -24.51 -4.37
N GLU A 209 -8.71 -23.23 -4.61
CA GLU A 209 -7.81 -22.24 -5.18
C GLU A 209 -6.63 -21.88 -4.27
N LEU A 210 -6.75 -22.06 -2.94
CA LEU A 210 -5.64 -21.78 -2.02
C LEU A 210 -4.43 -22.71 -2.25
N ARG A 211 -4.59 -23.81 -2.99
CA ARG A 211 -3.48 -24.66 -3.44
C ARG A 211 -2.47 -23.94 -4.33
N TYR A 212 -2.85 -22.78 -4.89
CA TYR A 212 -1.98 -21.94 -5.71
C TYR A 212 -1.24 -20.87 -4.91
N LEU A 213 -1.64 -20.62 -3.65
CA LEU A 213 -0.90 -19.73 -2.75
C LEU A 213 0.34 -20.44 -2.19
N HIS A 214 1.34 -19.63 -1.81
CA HIS A 214 2.56 -20.11 -1.15
C HIS A 214 2.20 -20.84 0.16
N PRO A 215 2.93 -21.91 0.58
CA PRO A 215 2.59 -22.68 1.78
C PRO A 215 2.51 -21.87 3.08
N THR A 216 3.23 -20.74 3.17
CA THR A 216 3.17 -19.84 4.34
C THR A 216 1.95 -18.91 4.34
N SER A 217 1.21 -18.85 3.22
CA SER A 217 0.04 -18.00 3.01
C SER A 217 -1.28 -18.78 3.07
N ARG A 218 -1.26 -20.05 3.51
CA ARG A 218 -2.42 -20.94 3.64
C ARG A 218 -2.91 -21.04 5.09
#